data_AF-A0A938VZL4-F1
#
_entry.id   AF-A0A938VZL4-F1
#
_cell.length_a   1.000
_cell.length_b   1.000
_cell.length_c   1.000
_cell.angle_alpha   90.00
_cell.angle_beta   90.00
_cell.angle_gamma   90.00
#
_symmetry.space_group_name_H-M   'P 1'
#
loop_
_entity.id
_entity.type
_entity.pdbx_description
1 polymer ?
#
loop_
_entity_poly.entity_id
_entity_poly.type
_entity_poly.pdbx_seq_one_letter_code
_entity_poly.pdbx_strand_id
1 'polypeptide(L)'
;MGITIFYHSRLRNLAELPQLTAELPAACVRLGWPCHPVDERILGTAERYNIVPVECDDGIPTDTFEFYEVPVDDHVRGVVIHPPGCETLFLTFGRTGQTVRYEDLPFAESKPGRYGPILDHLWCKTQFSSPETHVQVCELLRIAEKYTAEWEVTDEGDYWQTGDFELLRATWARHQGILDAFRDPKAAQTLVNLANVDIQVARPPEVGKFISRLAPLWRREWGVSAAEN
;
A
#
# COMPACT_ATOMS: atom_id res chain seq x y z
N MET A 1 0.99 12.28 -7.62
CA MET A 1 2.30 11.68 -7.30
C MET A 1 2.67 12.06 -5.88
N GLY A 2 3.22 11.11 -5.14
CA GLY A 2 3.46 11.20 -3.71
C GLY A 2 4.91 10.84 -3.37
N ILE A 3 5.15 10.56 -2.10
CA ILE A 3 6.31 9.81 -1.65
C ILE A 3 5.79 8.45 -1.20
N THR A 4 6.02 7.46 -2.05
CA THR A 4 5.51 6.10 -1.94
C THR A 4 6.66 5.12 -2.04
N ILE A 5 6.61 4.10 -1.21
CA ILE A 5 7.49 2.94 -1.34
C ILE A 5 6.67 1.81 -1.95
N PHE A 6 7.04 1.36 -3.13
CA PHE A 6 6.50 0.18 -3.81
C PHE A 6 7.42 -0.99 -3.56
N TYR A 7 6.86 -2.17 -3.30
CA TYR A 7 7.64 -3.37 -3.04
C TYR A 7 6.93 -4.64 -3.50
N HIS A 8 7.73 -5.59 -3.96
CA HIS A 8 7.33 -6.95 -4.28
C HIS A 8 8.40 -7.91 -3.76
N SER A 9 7.99 -9.08 -3.29
CA SER A 9 8.97 -10.06 -2.83
C SER A 9 8.49 -11.48 -2.82
N ARG A 10 9.46 -12.39 -2.62
CA ARG A 10 9.23 -13.80 -2.32
C ARG A 10 10.13 -14.27 -1.20
N LEU A 11 9.54 -14.88 -0.17
CA LEU A 11 10.27 -15.54 0.91
C LEU A 11 11.20 -16.61 0.34
N ARG A 12 12.40 -16.70 0.91
CA ARG A 12 13.36 -17.76 0.56
C ARG A 12 12.89 -19.12 1.05
N ASN A 13 12.30 -19.14 2.25
CA ASN A 13 11.79 -20.34 2.87
C ASN A 13 10.59 -20.00 3.77
N LEU A 14 9.43 -20.62 3.51
CA LEU A 14 8.22 -20.44 4.31
C LEU A 14 8.40 -20.85 5.78
N ALA A 15 9.37 -21.71 6.08
CA ALA A 15 9.70 -22.09 7.46
C ALA A 15 10.33 -20.95 8.27
N GLU A 16 10.79 -19.87 7.62
CA GLU A 16 11.34 -18.68 8.29
C GLU A 16 10.27 -17.63 8.63
N LEU A 17 9.03 -17.83 8.16
CA LEU A 17 7.94 -16.90 8.38
C LEU A 17 7.65 -16.66 9.88
N PRO A 18 7.66 -17.67 10.78
CA PRO A 18 7.48 -17.44 12.22
C PRO A 18 8.53 -16.49 12.82
N GLN A 19 9.78 -16.54 12.34
CA GLN A 19 10.85 -15.67 12.81
C GLN A 19 10.61 -14.24 12.29
N LEU A 20 10.28 -14.08 11.01
CA LEU A 20 9.92 -12.78 10.44
C LEU A 20 8.72 -12.15 11.18
N THR A 21 7.66 -12.92 11.44
CA THR A 21 6.46 -12.44 12.15
C THR A 21 6.66 -12.27 13.65
N ALA A 22 7.79 -12.71 14.22
CA ALA A 22 8.21 -12.35 15.57
C ALA A 22 9.06 -11.07 15.59
N GLU A 23 9.96 -10.89 14.61
CA GLU A 23 10.83 -9.72 14.53
C GLU A 23 10.07 -8.43 14.19
N LEU A 24 9.14 -8.48 13.23
CA LEU A 24 8.39 -7.30 12.80
C LEU A 24 7.56 -6.68 13.94
N PRO A 25 6.73 -7.42 14.70
CA PRO A 25 6.00 -6.84 15.82
C PRO A 25 6.93 -6.34 16.93
N ALA A 26 8.06 -7.01 17.17
CA ALA A 26 9.05 -6.53 18.13
C ALA A 26 9.64 -5.17 17.70
N ALA A 27 9.87 -4.96 16.39
CA ALA A 27 10.27 -3.68 15.85
C ALA A 27 9.16 -2.62 15.99
N CYS A 28 7.91 -2.97 15.67
CA CYS A 28 6.76 -2.08 15.86
C CYS A 28 6.59 -1.65 17.32
N VAL A 29 6.78 -2.55 18.29
CA VAL A 29 6.75 -2.23 19.72
C VAL A 29 7.80 -1.19 20.10
N ARG A 30 9.04 -1.32 19.59
CA ARG A 30 10.10 -0.33 19.82
C ARG A 30 9.77 1.04 19.22
N LEU A 31 9.09 1.06 18.08
CA LEU A 31 8.65 2.29 17.40
C LEU A 31 7.35 2.86 18.00
N GLY A 32 6.65 2.11 18.85
CA GLY A 32 5.32 2.47 19.35
C GLY A 32 4.24 2.43 18.26
N TRP A 33 4.44 1.64 17.20
CA TRP A 33 3.52 1.56 16.06
C TRP A 33 2.53 0.42 16.24
N PRO A 34 1.22 0.65 16.03
CA PRO A 34 0.24 -0.43 16.02
C PRO A 34 0.56 -1.42 14.89
N CYS A 35 0.54 -2.70 15.23
CA CYS A 35 0.63 -3.79 14.26
C CYS A 35 -0.26 -4.96 14.71
N HIS A 36 -0.70 -5.77 13.77
CA HIS A 36 -1.38 -7.03 14.06
C HIS A 36 -0.82 -8.17 13.20
N PRO A 37 -0.57 -9.35 13.80
CA PRO A 37 -0.21 -10.52 13.04
C PRO A 37 -1.41 -10.98 12.20
N VAL A 38 -1.12 -11.58 11.06
CA VAL A 38 -2.10 -12.19 10.16
C VAL A 38 -1.78 -13.67 10.06
N ASP A 39 -2.81 -14.49 10.23
CA ASP A 39 -2.81 -15.93 9.97
C ASP A 39 -4.24 -16.32 9.55
N GLU A 40 -4.48 -16.27 8.25
CA GLU A 40 -5.82 -16.37 7.67
C GLU A 40 -5.83 -17.26 6.43
N ARG A 41 -6.79 -18.19 6.37
CA ARG A 41 -7.07 -18.96 5.16
C ARG A 41 -8.09 -18.21 4.31
N ILE A 42 -7.73 -17.95 3.06
CA ILE A 42 -8.57 -17.24 2.09
C ILE A 42 -9.17 -18.27 1.14
N LEU A 43 -10.50 -18.39 1.16
CA LEU A 43 -11.26 -19.39 0.38
C LEU A 43 -12.38 -18.71 -0.41
N GLY A 44 -12.47 -18.99 -1.71
CA GLY A 44 -13.57 -18.55 -2.55
C GLY A 44 -13.13 -18.07 -3.92
N THR A 45 -13.52 -16.85 -4.32
CA THR A 45 -13.08 -16.21 -5.57
C THR A 45 -12.48 -14.83 -5.30
N ALA A 46 -11.49 -14.45 -6.09
CA ALA A 46 -10.85 -13.15 -6.04
C ALA A 46 -10.70 -12.59 -7.46
N GLU A 47 -10.50 -11.27 -7.57
CA GLU A 47 -10.31 -10.64 -8.87
C GLU A 47 -8.83 -10.62 -9.26
N ARG A 48 -8.54 -10.86 -10.52
CA ARG A 48 -7.28 -10.50 -11.17
C ARG A 48 -7.59 -9.54 -12.30
N TYR A 49 -6.56 -8.83 -12.75
CA TYR A 49 -6.70 -7.96 -13.90
C TYR A 49 -5.59 -8.18 -14.90
N ASN A 50 -5.90 -7.92 -16.17
CA ASN A 50 -4.91 -7.71 -17.20
C ASN A 50 -4.85 -6.23 -17.54
N ILE A 51 -3.65 -5.74 -17.83
CA ILE A 51 -3.45 -4.42 -18.42
C ILE A 51 -3.64 -4.56 -19.92
N VAL A 52 -4.59 -3.83 -20.48
CA VAL A 52 -4.95 -3.90 -21.90
C VAL A 52 -4.73 -2.53 -22.53
N PRO A 53 -3.93 -2.44 -23.62
CA PRO A 53 -3.73 -1.18 -24.31
C PRO A 53 -5.02 -0.74 -25.02
N VAL A 54 -5.33 0.54 -24.93
CA VAL A 54 -6.47 1.19 -25.56
C VAL A 54 -5.95 2.27 -26.50
N GLU A 55 -6.38 2.19 -27.76
CA GLU A 55 -6.17 3.27 -28.73
C GLU A 55 -7.08 4.44 -28.37
N CYS A 56 -6.48 5.59 -28.09
CA CYS A 56 -7.19 6.84 -27.84
C CYS A 56 -7.16 7.72 -29.10
N ASP A 57 -8.20 8.51 -29.30
CA ASP A 57 -8.35 9.41 -30.46
C ASP A 57 -7.23 10.47 -30.54
N ASP A 58 -6.56 10.75 -29.43
CA ASP A 58 -5.43 11.68 -29.33
C ASP A 58 -4.08 11.02 -29.64
N GLY A 59 -4.06 9.72 -29.95
CA GLY A 59 -2.85 8.96 -30.24
C GLY A 59 -1.95 8.72 -29.02
N ILE A 60 -2.42 9.01 -27.81
CA ILE A 60 -1.68 8.75 -26.57
C ILE A 60 -1.97 7.31 -26.15
N PRO A 61 -0.95 6.42 -26.10
CA PRO A 61 -1.13 5.07 -25.60
C PRO A 61 -1.65 5.14 -24.16
N THR A 62 -2.85 4.59 -23.94
CA THR A 62 -3.47 4.54 -22.62
C THR A 62 -3.78 3.09 -22.30
N ASP A 63 -3.57 2.68 -21.07
CA ASP A 63 -3.93 1.34 -20.62
C ASP A 63 -5.25 1.34 -19.86
N THR A 64 -6.02 0.26 -20.00
CA THR A 64 -7.17 -0.06 -19.16
C THR A 64 -6.96 -1.36 -18.41
N PHE A 65 -7.83 -1.64 -17.44
CA PHE A 65 -7.80 -2.85 -16.63
C PHE A 65 -9.03 -3.71 -16.94
N GLU A 66 -8.79 -4.95 -17.40
CA GLU A 66 -9.85 -5.95 -17.55
C GLU A 66 -9.81 -6.92 -16.39
N PHE A 67 -10.85 -6.91 -15.56
CA PHE A 67 -10.98 -7.76 -14.37
C PHE A 67 -11.64 -9.10 -14.70
N TYR A 68 -11.14 -10.17 -14.10
CA TYR A 68 -11.71 -11.51 -14.17
C TYR A 68 -11.60 -12.22 -12.82
N GLU A 69 -12.57 -13.08 -12.52
CA GLU A 69 -12.58 -13.85 -11.27
C GLU A 69 -11.74 -15.11 -11.39
N VAL A 70 -10.98 -15.42 -10.33
CA VAL A 70 -10.23 -16.65 -10.17
C VAL A 70 -10.58 -17.34 -8.85
N PRO A 71 -10.65 -18.68 -8.81
CA PRO A 71 -10.79 -19.39 -7.55
C PRO A 71 -9.54 -19.20 -6.69
N VAL A 72 -9.73 -19.08 -5.37
CA VAL A 72 -8.65 -18.94 -4.40
C VAL A 72 -8.81 -19.95 -3.26
N ASP A 73 -7.70 -20.64 -2.99
CA ASP A 73 -7.42 -21.34 -1.73
C ASP A 73 -5.99 -20.95 -1.34
N ASP A 74 -5.88 -19.92 -0.51
CA ASP A 74 -4.61 -19.37 -0.08
C ASP A 74 -4.52 -19.35 1.45
N HIS A 75 -3.29 -19.26 1.97
CA HIS A 75 -3.01 -19.12 3.39
C HIS A 75 -2.09 -17.93 3.57
N VAL A 76 -2.68 -16.82 3.98
CA VAL A 76 -2.00 -15.54 4.14
C VAL A 76 -1.49 -15.43 5.56
N ARG A 77 -0.19 -15.21 5.70
CA ARG A 77 0.48 -15.04 6.99
C ARG A 77 1.43 -13.85 6.94
N GLY A 78 1.58 -13.13 8.04
CA GLY A 78 2.46 -11.96 8.07
C GLY A 78 2.09 -10.96 9.15
N VAL A 79 2.38 -9.68 8.89
CA VAL A 79 2.08 -8.57 9.79
C VAL A 79 1.53 -7.39 9.00
N VAL A 80 0.46 -6.80 9.51
CA VAL A 80 -0.07 -5.53 9.04
C VAL A 80 0.30 -4.46 10.05
N ILE A 81 0.91 -3.38 9.56
CA ILE A 81 1.55 -2.36 10.37
C ILE A 81 0.90 -1.01 10.02
N HIS A 82 0.66 -0.18 11.04
CA HIS A 82 0.06 1.14 10.88
C HIS A 82 1.05 2.24 11.32
N PRO A 83 2.02 2.62 10.46
CA PRO A 83 2.91 3.72 10.77
C PRO A 83 2.12 5.04 10.92
N PRO A 84 2.50 5.92 11.86
CA PRO A 84 1.79 7.17 12.08
C PRO A 84 1.90 8.09 10.86
N GLY A 85 0.76 8.55 10.33
CA GLY A 85 0.73 9.47 9.18
C GLY A 85 1.05 8.81 7.83
N CYS A 86 1.12 7.48 7.75
CA CYS A 86 1.29 6.74 6.50
C CYS A 86 0.02 5.98 6.12
N GLU A 87 -0.03 5.49 4.88
CA GLU A 87 -0.90 4.36 4.56
C GLU A 87 -0.44 3.10 5.32
N THR A 88 -1.34 2.12 5.44
CA THR A 88 -1.03 0.83 6.08
C THR A 88 0.06 0.10 5.31
N LEU A 89 1.05 -0.43 6.03
CA LEU A 89 2.11 -1.27 5.49
C LEU A 89 1.73 -2.75 5.64
N PHE A 90 1.73 -3.48 4.53
CA PHE A 90 1.36 -4.89 4.48
C PHE A 90 2.60 -5.76 4.23
N LEU A 91 3.06 -6.48 5.26
CA LEU A 91 4.11 -7.49 5.14
C LEU A 91 3.47 -8.87 5.30
N THR A 92 2.60 -9.20 4.36
CA THR A 92 1.80 -10.43 4.30
C THR A 92 2.19 -11.28 3.10
N PHE A 93 2.24 -12.59 3.30
CA PHE A 93 2.73 -13.56 2.33
C PHE A 93 1.73 -14.69 2.13
N GLY A 94 1.51 -15.07 0.88
CA GLY A 94 0.64 -16.20 0.53
C GLY A 94 1.33 -17.55 0.73
N ARG A 95 0.61 -18.63 0.42
CA ARG A 95 1.09 -20.01 0.60
C ARG A 95 2.32 -20.37 -0.23
N THR A 96 2.58 -19.62 -1.29
CA THR A 96 3.75 -19.76 -2.18
C THR A 96 4.88 -18.80 -1.81
N GLY A 97 4.71 -17.99 -0.76
CA GLY A 97 5.74 -17.14 -0.18
C GLY A 97 5.90 -15.76 -0.82
N GLN A 98 5.17 -15.42 -1.88
CA GLN A 98 5.13 -14.05 -2.41
C GLN A 98 4.38 -13.10 -1.48
N THR A 99 4.74 -11.82 -1.49
CA THR A 99 3.89 -10.76 -0.94
C THR A 99 2.52 -10.82 -1.57
N VAL A 100 1.48 -10.73 -0.75
CA VAL A 100 0.11 -10.73 -1.22
C VAL A 100 -0.78 -9.88 -0.34
N ARG A 101 -1.74 -9.21 -0.97
CA ARG A 101 -2.88 -8.57 -0.33
C ARG A 101 -4.12 -8.85 -1.14
N TYR A 102 -5.20 -9.21 -0.46
CA TYR A 102 -6.53 -9.29 -1.03
C TYR A 102 -7.26 -7.99 -0.70
N GLU A 103 -7.64 -7.23 -1.72
CA GLU A 103 -8.40 -6.01 -1.51
C GLU A 103 -9.86 -6.33 -1.13
N ASP A 104 -10.46 -5.44 -0.35
CA ASP A 104 -11.89 -5.51 -0.09
C ASP A 104 -12.67 -5.00 -1.32
N LEU A 105 -13.74 -5.71 -1.69
CA LEU A 105 -14.72 -5.19 -2.64
C LEU A 105 -15.48 -3.98 -2.05
N PRO A 106 -16.00 -3.07 -2.89
CA PRO A 106 -16.95 -2.05 -2.46
C PRO A 106 -18.09 -2.66 -1.63
N PHE A 107 -18.56 -1.95 -0.61
CA PHE A 107 -19.55 -2.49 0.33
C PHE A 107 -20.79 -3.08 -0.36
N ALA A 108 -21.25 -2.46 -1.46
CA ALA A 108 -22.40 -2.92 -2.24
C ALA A 108 -22.18 -4.29 -2.92
N GLU A 109 -20.93 -4.72 -3.10
CA GLU A 109 -20.54 -5.92 -3.83
C GLU A 109 -19.91 -6.99 -2.95
N SER A 110 -19.67 -6.65 -1.67
CA SER A 110 -19.02 -7.54 -0.71
C SER A 110 -19.92 -8.73 -0.36
N LYS A 111 -19.42 -9.94 -0.61
CA LYS A 111 -20.07 -11.22 -0.28
C LYS A 111 -19.05 -12.14 0.41
N PRO A 112 -19.47 -13.00 1.36
CA PRO A 112 -18.59 -14.00 1.92
C PRO A 112 -17.92 -14.85 0.84
N GLY A 113 -16.61 -15.05 0.94
CA GLY A 113 -15.83 -15.81 -0.04
C GLY A 113 -15.64 -15.10 -1.40
N ARG A 114 -15.94 -13.80 -1.50
CA ARG A 114 -15.63 -12.98 -2.68
C ARG A 114 -14.71 -11.83 -2.29
N TYR A 115 -13.52 -11.81 -2.87
CA TYR A 115 -12.48 -10.83 -2.61
C TYR A 115 -12.27 -9.94 -3.84
N GLY A 116 -11.74 -8.74 -3.62
CA GLY A 116 -11.36 -7.84 -4.71
C GLY A 116 -10.05 -8.27 -5.37
N PRO A 117 -9.35 -7.32 -6.01
CA PRO A 117 -8.10 -7.62 -6.69
C PRO A 117 -7.04 -8.22 -5.77
N ILE A 118 -6.39 -9.29 -6.26
CA ILE A 118 -5.18 -9.83 -5.64
C ILE A 118 -4.01 -8.94 -6.05
N LEU A 119 -3.33 -8.36 -5.06
CA LEU A 119 -2.15 -7.52 -5.26
C LEU A 119 -0.91 -8.26 -4.76
N ASP A 120 0.13 -8.33 -5.58
CA ASP A 120 1.44 -8.87 -5.21
C ASP A 120 2.55 -7.80 -5.23
N HIS A 121 2.32 -6.69 -5.93
CA HIS A 121 3.09 -5.45 -5.85
C HIS A 121 2.37 -4.50 -4.89
N LEU A 122 2.92 -4.41 -3.69
CA LEU A 122 2.33 -3.64 -2.60
C LEU A 122 2.99 -2.25 -2.53
N TRP A 123 2.34 -1.35 -1.82
CA TRP A 123 2.88 -0.01 -1.60
C TRP A 123 2.53 0.52 -0.23
N CYS A 124 3.28 1.52 0.20
CA CYS A 124 3.00 2.30 1.40
C CYS A 124 3.29 3.76 1.10
N LYS A 125 2.25 4.60 1.00
CA LYS A 125 2.45 6.05 0.92
C LYS A 125 2.85 6.59 2.27
N THR A 126 3.92 7.38 2.27
CA THR A 126 4.52 7.95 3.48
C THR A 126 4.48 9.49 3.49
N GLN A 127 4.10 10.11 2.37
CA GLN A 127 4.07 11.56 2.15
C GLN A 127 3.28 12.41 3.17
N PHE A 128 2.40 11.80 3.98
CA PHE A 128 1.61 12.50 5.00
C PHE A 128 2.24 12.40 6.40
N SER A 129 3.40 11.77 6.50
CA SER A 129 4.21 11.68 7.71
C SER A 129 5.50 12.51 7.58
N SER A 130 6.47 12.26 8.45
CA SER A 130 7.80 12.86 8.41
C SER A 130 8.80 11.99 7.63
N PRO A 131 9.90 12.58 7.13
CA PRO A 131 11.02 11.84 6.54
C PRO A 131 11.55 10.74 7.46
N GLU A 132 11.56 10.96 8.77
CA GLU A 132 12.03 9.97 9.75
C GLU A 132 11.11 8.75 9.81
N THR A 133 9.79 8.94 9.75
CA THR A 133 8.84 7.81 9.66
C THR A 133 9.07 7.01 8.38
N HIS A 134 9.37 7.69 7.26
CA HIS A 134 9.70 7.01 6.01
C HIS A 134 10.95 6.14 6.14
N VAL A 135 12.02 6.67 6.73
CA VAL A 135 13.22 5.88 7.05
C VAL A 135 12.85 4.66 7.89
N GLN A 136 12.02 4.83 8.91
CA GLN A 136 11.57 3.72 9.77
C GLN A 136 10.74 2.67 9.00
N VAL A 137 9.93 3.08 8.02
CA VAL A 137 9.26 2.14 7.10
C VAL A 137 10.28 1.37 6.27
N CYS A 138 11.28 2.05 5.71
CA CYS A 138 12.38 1.38 5.00
C CYS A 138 13.12 0.38 5.91
N GLU A 139 13.39 0.72 7.17
CA GLU A 139 14.02 -0.21 8.11
C GLU A 139 13.17 -1.46 8.41
N LEU A 140 11.84 -1.34 8.48
CA LEU A 140 10.95 -2.51 8.58
C LEU A 140 11.01 -3.38 7.33
N LEU A 141 11.07 -2.77 6.14
CA LEU A 141 11.27 -3.49 4.88
C LEU A 141 12.65 -4.19 4.84
N ARG A 142 13.71 -3.58 5.40
CA ARG A 142 15.04 -4.19 5.54
C ARG A 142 15.04 -5.40 6.49
N ILE A 143 14.15 -5.44 7.49
CA ILE A 143 13.95 -6.66 8.30
C ILE A 143 13.43 -7.77 7.41
N ALA A 144 12.39 -7.51 6.61
CA ALA A 144 11.79 -8.49 5.72
C ALA A 144 12.76 -8.98 4.64
N GLU A 145 13.57 -8.08 4.05
CA GLU A 145 14.56 -8.38 3.01
C GLU A 145 15.46 -9.56 3.38
N LYS A 146 15.90 -9.67 4.64
CA LYS A 146 16.77 -10.76 5.15
C LYS A 146 16.20 -12.17 4.89
N TYR A 147 14.87 -12.27 4.88
CA TYR A 147 14.10 -13.52 4.77
C TYR A 147 13.67 -13.85 3.34
N THR A 148 14.04 -13.02 2.37
CA THR A 148 13.56 -13.14 1.00
C THR A 148 14.63 -13.66 0.04
N ALA A 149 14.17 -14.37 -1.00
CA ALA A 149 14.99 -14.77 -2.14
C ALA A 149 14.96 -13.72 -3.24
N GLU A 150 13.82 -13.03 -3.37
CA GLU A 150 13.58 -11.96 -4.33
C GLU A 150 12.96 -10.78 -3.59
N TRP A 151 13.53 -9.59 -3.80
CA TRP A 151 13.11 -8.36 -3.16
C TRP A 151 13.26 -7.20 -4.14
N GLU A 152 12.14 -6.64 -4.56
CA GLU A 152 12.10 -5.46 -5.43
C GLU A 152 11.50 -4.31 -4.63
N VAL A 153 12.20 -3.18 -4.59
CA VAL A 153 11.73 -1.97 -3.93
C VAL A 153 12.04 -0.75 -4.78
N THR A 154 10.99 0.01 -5.06
CA THR A 154 11.06 1.32 -5.69
C THR A 154 10.59 2.34 -4.68
N ASP A 155 11.45 3.31 -4.36
CA ASP A 155 11.18 4.34 -3.36
C ASP A 155 11.22 5.70 -4.05
N GLU A 156 10.08 6.37 -4.12
CA GLU A 156 9.98 7.72 -4.70
C GLU A 156 10.73 8.79 -3.89
N GLY A 157 11.16 8.46 -2.66
CA GLY A 157 12.04 9.27 -1.82
C GLY A 157 13.54 9.08 -2.07
N ASP A 158 13.93 8.08 -2.88
CA ASP A 158 15.31 7.63 -3.15
C ASP A 158 16.10 7.15 -1.92
N TYR A 159 15.51 7.13 -0.72
CA TYR A 159 16.22 6.75 0.50
C TYR A 159 16.57 5.27 0.52
N TRP A 160 15.67 4.40 0.08
CA TRP A 160 15.91 2.96 0.05
C TRP A 160 17.20 2.59 -0.71
N GLN A 161 17.41 3.21 -1.87
CA GLN A 161 18.53 2.92 -2.76
C GLN A 161 19.82 3.62 -2.31
N THR A 162 19.72 4.82 -1.73
CA THR A 162 20.89 5.66 -1.45
C THR A 162 21.34 5.66 0.01
N GLY A 163 20.41 5.46 0.95
CA GLY A 163 20.61 5.73 2.38
C GLY A 163 20.80 7.21 2.71
N ASP A 164 20.60 8.12 1.75
CA ASP A 164 20.87 9.55 1.91
C ASP A 164 19.64 10.27 2.48
N PHE A 165 19.71 10.56 3.78
CA PHE A 165 18.64 11.26 4.48
C PHE A 165 18.48 12.73 4.04
N GLU A 166 19.56 13.39 3.60
CA GLU A 166 19.48 14.78 3.13
C GLU A 166 18.82 14.85 1.75
N LEU A 167 19.10 13.87 0.88
CA LEU A 167 18.36 13.70 -0.38
C LEU A 167 16.87 13.48 -0.12
N LEU A 168 16.53 12.56 0.80
CA LEU A 168 15.14 12.30 1.19
C LEU A 168 14.47 13.59 1.68
N ARG A 169 15.12 14.34 2.58
CA ARG A 169 14.60 15.62 3.10
C ARG A 169 14.38 16.65 2.00
N ALA A 170 15.31 16.78 1.05
CA ALA A 170 15.16 17.70 -0.07
C ALA A 170 13.98 17.30 -0.97
N THR A 171 13.84 16.01 -1.28
CA THR A 171 12.70 15.46 -2.00
C THR A 171 11.39 15.71 -1.24
N TRP A 172 11.40 15.54 0.08
CA TRP A 172 10.25 15.81 0.95
C TRP A 172 9.82 17.27 0.91
N ALA A 173 10.76 18.21 1.06
CA ALA A 173 10.50 19.64 1.04
C ALA A 173 9.88 20.08 -0.30
N ARG A 174 10.37 19.53 -1.42
CA ARG A 174 9.80 19.77 -2.75
C ARG A 174 8.35 19.31 -2.84
N HIS A 175 8.03 18.10 -2.39
CA HIS A 175 6.66 17.57 -2.41
C HIS A 175 5.73 18.37 -1.50
N GLN A 176 6.19 18.70 -0.29
CA GLN A 176 5.42 19.51 0.65
C GLN A 176 5.12 20.91 0.09
N GLY A 177 6.11 21.55 -0.54
CA GLY A 177 5.91 22.84 -1.21
C GLY A 177 4.87 22.79 -2.33
N ILE A 178 4.83 21.72 -3.11
CA ILE A 178 3.79 21.50 -4.14
C ILE A 178 2.41 21.31 -3.49
N LEU A 179 2.31 20.46 -2.46
CA LEU A 179 1.05 20.22 -1.75
C LEU A 179 0.50 21.49 -1.10
N ASP A 180 1.36 22.30 -0.49
CA ASP A 180 0.97 23.55 0.13
C ASP A 180 0.54 24.60 -0.90
N ALA A 181 1.18 24.64 -2.08
CA ALA A 181 0.72 25.47 -3.19
C ALA A 181 -0.69 25.08 -3.68
N PHE A 182 -1.01 23.78 -3.71
CA PHE A 182 -2.35 23.31 -4.06
C PHE A 182 -3.41 23.52 -2.95
N ARG A 183 -2.99 23.78 -1.71
CA ARG A 183 -3.90 24.11 -0.59
C ARG A 183 -4.35 25.57 -0.62
N ASP A 184 -3.56 26.48 -1.18
CA ASP A 184 -3.98 27.86 -1.43
C ASP A 184 -4.72 27.96 -2.78
N PRO A 185 -6.03 28.28 -2.79
CA PRO A 185 -6.80 28.40 -4.03
C PRO A 185 -6.20 29.38 -5.04
N LYS A 186 -5.55 30.46 -4.59
CA LYS A 186 -4.93 31.45 -5.50
C LYS A 186 -3.67 30.91 -6.16
N ALA A 187 -2.79 30.29 -5.37
CA ALA A 187 -1.60 29.64 -5.88
C ALA A 187 -1.95 28.47 -6.81
N ALA A 188 -2.91 27.63 -6.40
CA ALA A 188 -3.45 26.54 -7.23
C ALA A 188 -4.01 27.05 -8.57
N GLN A 189 -4.84 28.11 -8.55
CA GLN A 189 -5.38 28.68 -9.79
C GLN A 189 -4.28 29.25 -10.69
N THR A 190 -3.23 29.84 -10.11
CA THR A 190 -2.08 30.34 -10.87
C THR A 190 -1.33 29.20 -11.56
N LEU A 191 -1.10 28.08 -10.86
CA LEU A 191 -0.48 26.89 -11.44
C LEU A 191 -1.33 26.27 -12.55
N VAL A 192 -2.65 26.17 -12.37
CA VAL A 192 -3.60 25.68 -13.37
C VAL A 192 -3.57 26.54 -14.64
N ASN A 193 -3.58 27.87 -14.47
CA ASN A 193 -3.49 28.80 -15.59
C ASN A 193 -2.15 28.67 -16.34
N LEU A 194 -1.03 28.53 -15.61
CA LEU A 194 0.30 28.32 -16.21
C LEU A 194 0.39 27.00 -16.97
N ALA A 195 -0.35 25.97 -16.53
CA ALA A 195 -0.42 24.68 -17.20
C ALA A 195 -1.40 24.68 -18.41
N ASN A 196 -2.04 25.81 -18.73
CA ASN A 196 -3.09 25.92 -19.76
C ASN A 196 -4.23 24.90 -19.56
N VAL A 197 -4.58 24.62 -18.31
CA VAL A 197 -5.68 23.71 -17.95
C VAL A 197 -6.93 24.55 -17.66
N ASP A 198 -8.04 24.29 -18.36
CA ASP A 198 -9.31 25.01 -18.17
C ASP A 198 -10.10 24.43 -16.99
N ILE A 199 -9.63 24.73 -15.76
CA ILE A 199 -10.29 24.33 -14.51
C ILE A 199 -10.39 25.54 -13.58
N GLN A 200 -11.56 25.72 -12.97
CA GLN A 200 -11.79 26.70 -11.90
C GLN A 200 -11.63 26.04 -10.54
N VAL A 201 -10.62 26.46 -9.77
CA VAL A 201 -10.36 25.96 -8.41
C VAL A 201 -11.23 26.73 -7.42
N ALA A 202 -12.52 26.36 -7.31
CA ALA A 202 -13.47 27.05 -6.44
C ALA A 202 -13.37 26.65 -4.95
N ARG A 203 -12.80 25.48 -4.65
CA ARG A 203 -12.56 24.97 -3.29
C ARG A 203 -11.23 24.21 -3.28
N PRO A 204 -10.43 24.29 -2.21
CA PRO A 204 -9.23 23.47 -2.12
C PRO A 204 -9.63 21.98 -2.20
N PRO A 205 -8.85 21.15 -2.92
CA PRO A 205 -9.09 19.71 -2.92
C PRO A 205 -9.05 19.19 -1.48
N GLU A 206 -9.99 18.32 -1.12
CA GLU A 206 -9.97 17.66 0.19
C GLU A 206 -8.83 16.63 0.21
N VAL A 207 -7.72 16.97 0.86
CA VAL A 207 -6.53 16.10 0.97
C VAL A 207 -6.50 15.45 2.36
N GLY A 208 -6.43 14.12 2.42
CA GLY A 208 -6.18 13.37 3.66
C GLY A 208 -7.39 13.14 4.58
N LYS A 209 -8.63 13.26 4.09
CA LYS A 209 -9.79 12.80 4.87
C LYS A 209 -9.81 11.28 4.98
N PHE A 210 -9.79 10.78 6.22
CA PHE A 210 -10.12 9.39 6.52
C PHE A 210 -11.59 9.15 6.18
N ILE A 211 -11.85 8.33 5.17
CA ILE A 211 -13.18 7.76 4.98
C ILE A 211 -13.32 6.69 6.06
N SER A 212 -14.20 6.92 7.02
CA SER A 212 -14.54 5.89 8.01
C SER A 212 -15.19 4.71 7.29
N ARG A 213 -14.41 3.68 6.95
CA ARG A 213 -14.97 2.39 6.56
C ARG A 213 -15.59 1.77 7.80
N LEU A 214 -16.89 1.55 7.78
CA LEU A 214 -17.51 0.59 8.69
C LEU A 214 -16.88 -0.77 8.40
N ALA A 215 -16.46 -1.49 9.44
CA ALA A 215 -16.02 -2.88 9.28
C ALA A 215 -17.10 -3.64 8.48
N PRO A 216 -16.72 -4.35 7.41
CA PRO A 216 -17.70 -5.03 6.57
C PRO A 216 -18.48 -6.03 7.42
N LEU A 217 -19.80 -6.08 7.23
CA LEU A 217 -20.73 -6.80 8.11
C LEU A 217 -20.37 -8.29 8.28
N TRP A 218 -19.75 -8.91 7.28
CA TRP A 218 -19.34 -10.31 7.32
C TRP A 218 -18.18 -10.61 8.28
N ARG A 219 -17.34 -9.62 8.66
CA ARG A 219 -16.30 -9.79 9.69
C ARG A 219 -16.86 -9.82 11.12
N ARG A 220 -18.16 -9.55 11.34
CA ARG A 220 -18.77 -9.54 12.68
C ARG A 220 -19.23 -10.93 13.14
N GLU A 221 -19.44 -11.85 12.21
CA GLU A 221 -20.06 -13.16 12.49
C GLU A 221 -19.06 -14.32 12.41
N TRP A 222 -17.89 -14.11 11.81
CA TRP A 222 -16.82 -15.09 11.79
C TRP A 222 -15.86 -14.75 12.92
N GLY A 223 -15.75 -15.69 13.87
CA GLY A 223 -14.85 -15.57 15.02
C GLY A 223 -13.43 -15.19 14.62
N VAL A 224 -12.73 -14.63 15.59
CA VAL A 224 -11.28 -14.42 15.57
C VAL A 224 -10.59 -15.61 14.89
N SER A 225 -9.70 -15.33 13.93
CA SER A 225 -8.73 -16.20 13.23
C SER A 225 -8.90 -17.73 13.38
N ALA A 226 -8.77 -18.46 12.27
CA ALA A 226 -8.79 -19.93 12.17
C ALA A 226 -7.66 -20.67 12.96
N ALA A 227 -7.14 -20.08 14.03
CA ALA A 227 -6.34 -20.74 15.06
C ALA A 227 -7.17 -21.57 16.06
N GLU A 228 -8.52 -21.56 15.97
CA GLU A 228 -9.42 -22.37 16.80
C GLU A 228 -10.37 -23.27 16.00
N ASN A 229 -9.86 -23.99 14.99
CA ASN A 229 -10.54 -25.18 14.43
C ASN A 229 -9.56 -26.34 14.20
#